data_AF-A0A914YH05-F1
#
_entry.id   AF-A0A914YH05-F1
#
_cell.length_a   1.000
_cell.length_b   1.000
_cell.length_c   1.000
_cell.angle_alpha   90.00
_cell.angle_beta   90.00
_cell.angle_gamma   90.00
#
_symmetry.space_group_name_H-M   'P 1'
#
loop_
_entity.id
_entity.type
_entity.pdbx_description
1 polymer ?
#
loop_
_entity_poly.entity_id
_entity_poly.type
_entity_poly.pdbx_seq_one_letter_code
_entity_poly.pdbx_strand_id
1 'polypeptide(L)'
;MMVLTTEENETISKLPYLRQFPSTWWLRAATIADSPRFPHRGIMIDSSRHFLSVNILKRQIDLMAQNKMNVFHWHLTDSEAFPYTSAKYPQMSAKGAYTPKHVYSIDQIKDVIEFARLRGIRVIPEFDTPGHTGAWFAFQGLLSLCYDKNGQNTILSNIIDPTKSANWDFLKNFFGEALDLFKDNYFHFGGDEVSSDMIECWWAT
;
A
#
# COMPACT_ATOMS: atom_id res chain seq x y z
N MET A 1 9.77 -36.41 -0.23
CA MET A 1 9.99 -35.27 -1.14
C MET A 1 9.76 -34.02 -0.31
N MET A 2 10.82 -33.30 0.07
CA MET A 2 10.72 -32.12 0.94
C MET A 2 10.26 -30.95 0.06
N VAL A 3 9.03 -30.48 0.25
CA VAL A 3 8.54 -29.26 -0.40
C VAL A 3 9.06 -28.11 0.44
N LEU A 4 10.22 -27.57 0.07
CA LEU A 4 10.80 -26.42 0.77
C LEU A 4 9.98 -25.17 0.44
N THR A 5 9.46 -24.52 1.49
CA THR A 5 8.86 -23.19 1.43
C THR A 5 9.94 -22.12 1.20
N THR A 6 9.55 -20.93 0.76
CA THR A 6 10.49 -19.80 0.59
C THR A 6 11.21 -19.45 1.90
N GLU A 7 10.56 -19.58 3.05
CA GLU A 7 11.16 -19.32 4.36
C GLU A 7 12.24 -20.35 4.73
N GLU A 8 12.05 -21.62 4.38
CA GLU A 8 13.04 -22.68 4.61
C GLU A 8 14.29 -22.48 3.74
N ASN A 9 14.11 -22.07 2.48
CA ASN A 9 15.22 -21.73 1.59
C ASN A 9 16.06 -20.57 2.13
N GLU A 10 15.43 -19.58 2.77
CA GLU A 10 16.15 -18.44 3.36
C GLU A 10 16.93 -18.80 4.63
N THR A 11 16.46 -19.77 5.43
CA THR A 11 17.28 -20.29 6.53
C THR A 11 18.50 -21.04 5.98
N ILE A 12 18.30 -21.88 4.96
CA ILE A 12 19.38 -22.67 4.34
C ILE A 12 20.45 -21.76 3.72
N SER A 13 20.05 -20.66 3.07
CA SER A 13 20.99 -19.72 2.43
C SER A 13 21.96 -19.06 3.41
N LYS A 14 21.61 -19.01 4.71
CA LYS A 14 22.40 -18.39 5.79
C LYS A 14 23.35 -19.34 6.52
N LEU A 15 23.26 -20.64 6.26
CA LEU A 15 24.10 -21.63 6.96
C LEU A 15 25.53 -21.74 6.42
N PRO A 16 25.79 -21.62 5.10
CA PRO A 16 27.15 -21.64 4.58
C PRO A 16 27.96 -20.43 5.07
N TYR A 17 29.22 -20.65 5.42
CA TYR A 17 30.17 -19.59 5.74
C TYR A 17 31.52 -19.80 5.06
N LEU A 18 32.21 -18.72 4.73
CA LEU A 18 33.51 -18.74 4.07
C LEU A 18 34.64 -18.87 5.09
N ARG A 19 35.48 -19.92 4.97
CA ARG A 19 36.74 -20.03 5.70
C ARG A 19 37.84 -19.37 4.87
N GLN A 20 38.60 -18.42 5.43
CA GLN A 20 39.51 -17.58 4.65
C GLN A 20 40.73 -18.32 4.06
N PHE A 21 41.30 -19.29 4.80
CA PHE A 21 42.49 -20.05 4.35
C PHE A 21 42.39 -21.56 4.64
N PRO A 22 42.37 -22.41 3.60
CA PRO A 22 42.11 -22.08 2.18
C PRO A 22 40.69 -21.54 2.00
N SER A 23 40.49 -20.62 1.04
CA SER A 23 39.17 -20.04 0.71
C SER A 23 38.19 -21.12 0.26
N THR A 24 37.37 -21.60 1.19
CA THR A 24 36.46 -22.73 0.99
C THR A 24 35.14 -22.44 1.69
N TRP A 25 34.02 -22.83 1.07
CA TRP A 25 32.70 -22.77 1.67
C TRP A 25 32.50 -23.96 2.60
N TRP A 26 32.08 -23.69 3.83
CA TRP A 26 31.80 -24.71 4.84
C TRP A 26 30.34 -24.63 5.26
N LEU A 27 29.75 -25.80 5.51
CA LEU A 27 28.44 -25.94 6.13
C LEU A 27 28.59 -26.94 7.28
N ARG A 28 28.16 -26.56 8.48
CA ARG A 28 28.10 -27.49 9.61
C ARG A 28 26.80 -28.28 9.55
N ALA A 29 26.88 -29.57 9.85
CA ALA A 29 25.67 -30.37 10.02
C ALA A 29 24.84 -29.80 11.17
N ALA A 30 23.55 -29.59 10.91
CA ALA A 30 22.60 -29.06 11.87
C ALA A 30 21.20 -29.64 11.60
N THR A 31 20.40 -29.76 12.66
CA THR A 31 18.97 -30.03 12.59
C THR A 31 18.25 -28.78 13.07
N ILE A 32 17.38 -28.21 12.24
CA ILE A 32 16.65 -26.97 12.53
C ILE A 32 15.16 -27.26 12.44
N ALA A 33 14.42 -26.88 13.47
CA ALA A 33 12.96 -26.80 13.46
C ALA A 33 12.59 -25.32 13.66
N ASP A 34 11.82 -24.74 12.73
CA ASP A 34 11.50 -23.31 12.72
C ASP A 34 10.01 -23.11 12.40
N SER A 35 9.40 -22.10 13.01
CA SER A 35 8.02 -21.70 12.74
C SER A 35 7.78 -20.28 13.26
N PRO A 36 6.95 -19.47 12.60
CA PRO A 36 6.69 -18.11 13.04
C PRO A 36 5.80 -18.09 14.29
N ARG A 37 6.19 -17.30 15.30
CA ARG A 37 5.33 -17.03 16.48
C ARG A 37 4.05 -16.27 16.11
N PHE A 38 4.12 -15.37 15.14
CA PHE A 38 3.01 -14.53 14.69
C PHE A 38 2.79 -14.66 13.17
N PRO A 39 1.54 -14.83 12.71
CA PRO A 39 1.25 -15.07 11.30
C PRO A 39 1.23 -13.79 10.45
N HIS A 40 1.10 -12.61 11.05
CA HIS A 40 1.13 -11.32 10.36
C HIS A 40 2.41 -10.57 10.73
N ARG A 41 3.32 -10.42 9.75
CA ARG A 41 4.62 -9.75 9.93
C ARG A 41 4.79 -8.75 8.79
N GLY A 42 4.31 -7.54 9.03
CA GLY A 42 4.09 -6.54 8.00
C GLY A 42 5.15 -5.44 7.95
N ILE A 43 5.37 -4.91 6.74
CA ILE A 43 5.98 -3.60 6.52
C ILE A 43 4.97 -2.76 5.75
N MET A 44 4.69 -1.55 6.24
CA MET A 44 3.90 -0.56 5.53
C MET A 44 4.82 0.35 4.71
N ILE A 45 4.49 0.55 3.44
CA ILE A 45 5.12 1.57 2.60
C ILE A 45 4.04 2.54 2.13
N ASP A 46 4.25 3.79 2.49
CA ASP A 46 3.56 4.94 1.93
C ASP A 46 4.20 5.33 0.61
N SER A 47 3.39 5.31 -0.44
CA SER A 47 3.81 5.72 -1.77
C SER A 47 3.00 6.89 -2.34
N SER A 48 2.21 7.53 -1.49
CA SER A 48 1.52 8.77 -1.77
C SER A 48 2.40 9.96 -1.44
N ARG A 49 2.85 10.07 -0.18
CA ARG A 49 3.67 11.20 0.31
C ARG A 49 4.94 11.40 -0.50
N HIS A 50 5.50 10.31 -0.99
CA HIS A 50 6.55 10.30 -2.01
C HIS A 50 6.36 9.09 -2.92
N PHE A 51 6.41 9.30 -4.23
CA PHE A 51 6.35 8.20 -5.18
C PHE A 51 7.60 7.31 -5.10
N LEU A 52 7.40 5.99 -5.07
CA LEU A 52 8.47 5.01 -5.07
C LEU A 52 8.39 4.16 -6.34
N SER A 53 9.49 4.08 -7.10
CA SER A 53 9.48 3.25 -8.31
C SER A 53 9.20 1.77 -7.98
N VAL A 54 8.60 1.03 -8.90
CA VAL A 54 8.36 -0.43 -8.78
C VAL A 54 9.64 -1.19 -8.43
N ASN A 55 10.80 -0.77 -8.94
CA ASN A 55 12.10 -1.37 -8.61
C ASN A 55 12.45 -1.23 -7.12
N ILE A 56 12.13 -0.09 -6.50
CA ILE A 56 12.34 0.13 -5.07
C ILE A 56 11.38 -0.74 -4.26
N LEU A 57 10.10 -0.82 -4.66
CA LEU A 57 9.11 -1.68 -4.00
C LEU A 57 9.54 -3.15 -4.04
N LYS A 58 9.95 -3.64 -5.22
CA LYS A 58 10.46 -5.01 -5.39
C LYS A 58 11.71 -5.27 -4.55
N ARG A 59 12.65 -4.32 -4.52
CA ARG A 59 13.83 -4.42 -3.65
C ARG A 59 13.44 -4.53 -2.17
N GLN A 60 12.42 -3.80 -1.72
CA GLN A 60 11.95 -3.92 -0.35
C GLN A 60 11.27 -5.26 -0.08
N ILE A 61 10.51 -5.78 -1.04
CA ILE A 61 9.90 -7.13 -0.97
C ILE A 61 10.99 -8.22 -0.91
N ASP A 62 12.11 -8.06 -1.61
CA ASP A 62 13.28 -8.96 -1.47
C ASP A 62 13.84 -8.93 -0.03
N LEU A 63 14.02 -7.74 0.53
CA LEU A 63 14.51 -7.57 1.90
C LEU A 63 13.52 -8.14 2.93
N MET A 64 12.22 -7.97 2.69
CA MET A 64 11.17 -8.59 3.49
C MET A 64 11.29 -10.11 3.49
N ALA A 65 11.48 -10.73 2.33
CA ALA A 65 11.66 -12.18 2.21
C ALA A 65 12.90 -12.66 2.97
N GLN A 66 14.02 -11.94 2.85
CA GLN A 66 15.26 -12.24 3.60
C GLN A 66 15.07 -12.17 5.12
N ASN A 67 14.12 -11.37 5.59
CA ASN A 67 13.80 -11.21 7.00
C ASN A 67 12.54 -12.01 7.42
N LYS A 68 12.06 -12.93 6.57
CA LYS A 68 10.83 -13.71 6.79
C LYS A 68 9.62 -12.84 7.11
N MET A 69 9.53 -11.62 6.60
CA MET A 69 8.31 -10.81 6.61
C MET A 69 7.35 -11.33 5.54
N ASN A 70 6.04 -11.23 5.76
CA ASN A 70 5.05 -11.88 4.90
C ASN A 70 3.85 -11.01 4.52
N VAL A 71 3.81 -9.74 4.96
CA VAL A 71 2.76 -8.79 4.58
C VAL A 71 3.40 -7.50 4.09
N PHE A 72 3.17 -7.18 2.83
CA PHE A 72 3.45 -5.89 2.25
C PHE A 72 2.17 -5.06 2.33
N HIS A 73 2.11 -4.17 3.33
CA HIS A 73 1.02 -3.22 3.47
C HIS A 73 1.32 -2.01 2.59
N TRP A 74 0.55 -1.85 1.52
CA TRP A 74 0.81 -0.84 0.50
C TRP A 74 -0.19 0.30 0.64
N HIS A 75 0.26 1.36 1.32
CA HIS A 75 -0.45 2.62 1.43
C HIS A 75 -0.29 3.40 0.12
N LEU A 76 -1.34 3.32 -0.71
CA LEU A 76 -1.30 3.67 -2.14
C LEU A 76 -1.69 5.11 -2.42
N THR A 77 -2.48 5.74 -1.56
CA THR A 77 -3.07 7.07 -1.79
C THR A 77 -3.19 7.82 -0.48
N ASP A 78 -2.98 9.13 -0.51
CA ASP A 78 -3.15 10.03 0.64
C ASP A 78 -3.48 11.45 0.13
N SER A 79 -3.38 12.47 0.98
CA SER A 79 -3.59 13.88 0.67
C SER A 79 -2.71 14.40 -0.46
N GLU A 80 -1.46 13.95 -0.54
CA GLU A 80 -0.45 14.53 -1.41
C GLU A 80 -0.46 13.97 -2.84
N ALA A 81 -0.79 12.68 -3.02
CA ALA A 81 -0.86 12.09 -4.35
C ALA A 81 -1.82 10.89 -4.47
N PHE A 82 -2.31 10.71 -5.70
CA PHE A 82 -3.08 9.55 -6.14
C PHE A 82 -2.34 8.80 -7.25
N PRO A 83 -1.31 7.99 -6.93
CA PRO A 83 -0.53 7.27 -7.94
C PRO A 83 -1.22 6.01 -8.48
N TYR A 84 -2.23 5.46 -7.78
CA TYR A 84 -2.98 4.28 -8.21
C TYR A 84 -3.77 4.55 -9.49
N THR A 85 -3.55 3.76 -10.55
CA THR A 85 -4.35 3.88 -11.78
C THR A 85 -5.59 3.01 -11.70
N SER A 86 -6.76 3.64 -11.59
CA SER A 86 -8.04 2.96 -11.72
C SER A 86 -8.43 2.79 -13.19
N ALA A 87 -8.93 1.60 -13.56
CA ALA A 87 -9.44 1.35 -14.91
C ALA A 87 -10.80 2.04 -15.14
N LYS A 88 -11.65 2.06 -14.12
CA LYS A 88 -12.97 2.67 -14.10
C LYS A 88 -12.91 4.19 -13.92
N TYR A 89 -11.91 4.69 -13.19
CA TYR A 89 -11.72 6.11 -12.91
C TYR A 89 -10.30 6.59 -13.28
N PRO A 90 -9.91 6.54 -14.57
CA PRO A 90 -8.55 6.91 -14.99
C PRO A 90 -8.20 8.39 -14.73
N GLN A 91 -9.21 9.25 -14.56
CA GLN A 91 -8.99 10.64 -14.16
C GLN A 91 -8.35 10.79 -12.78
N MET A 92 -8.47 9.79 -11.90
CA MET A 92 -7.97 9.85 -10.53
C MET A 92 -6.45 10.03 -10.52
N SER A 93 -5.70 9.12 -11.16
CA SER A 93 -4.25 9.29 -11.28
C SER A 93 -3.84 10.35 -12.29
N ALA A 94 -4.64 10.58 -13.34
CA ALA A 94 -4.34 11.61 -14.33
C ALA A 94 -4.29 13.04 -13.74
N LYS A 95 -5.05 13.30 -12.67
CA LYS A 95 -5.09 14.60 -11.99
C LYS A 95 -4.46 14.59 -10.59
N GLY A 96 -4.58 13.49 -9.86
CA GLY A 96 -4.13 13.38 -8.47
C GLY A 96 -2.69 12.91 -8.30
N ALA A 97 -2.03 12.35 -9.33
CA ALA A 97 -0.61 12.00 -9.23
C ALA A 97 0.30 13.23 -9.35
N TYR A 98 1.50 13.18 -8.76
CA TYR A 98 2.48 14.27 -8.87
C TYR A 98 2.83 14.65 -10.31
N THR A 99 3.03 13.64 -11.17
CA THR A 99 3.21 13.81 -12.61
C THR A 99 2.67 12.56 -13.32
N PRO A 100 2.45 12.60 -14.65
CA PRO A 100 2.08 11.41 -15.41
C PRO A 100 3.08 10.24 -15.33
N LYS A 101 4.30 10.46 -14.82
CA LYS A 101 5.32 9.41 -14.62
C LYS A 101 5.26 8.79 -13.22
N HIS A 102 4.58 9.43 -12.27
CA HIS A 102 4.47 8.99 -10.88
C HIS A 102 3.16 8.25 -10.64
N VAL A 103 2.90 7.25 -11.49
CA VAL A 103 1.69 6.42 -11.44
C VAL A 103 2.07 4.95 -11.42
N TYR A 104 1.26 4.14 -10.75
CA TYR A 104 1.30 2.69 -10.86
C TYR A 104 0.24 2.24 -11.85
N SER A 105 0.66 1.71 -12.99
CA SER A 105 -0.26 1.09 -13.94
C SER A 105 -0.79 -0.23 -13.38
N ILE A 106 -1.93 -0.71 -13.91
CA ILE A 106 -2.49 -2.01 -13.53
C ILE A 106 -1.47 -3.15 -13.73
N ASP A 107 -0.68 -3.11 -14.81
CA ASP A 107 0.33 -4.12 -15.07
C ASP A 107 1.49 -4.06 -14.07
N GLN A 108 1.91 -2.86 -13.67
CA GLN A 108 2.91 -2.68 -12.62
C GLN A 108 2.42 -3.20 -11.27
N ILE A 109 1.15 -2.95 -10.93
CA ILE A 109 0.54 -3.45 -9.69
C ILE A 109 0.49 -4.98 -9.71
N LYS A 110 0.02 -5.59 -10.81
CA LYS A 110 0.01 -7.05 -10.98
C LYS A 110 1.41 -7.65 -10.87
N ASP A 111 2.40 -7.00 -11.46
CA ASP A 111 3.81 -7.39 -11.41
C ASP A 111 4.36 -7.34 -9.96
N VAL A 112 4.02 -6.31 -9.17
CA VAL A 112 4.37 -6.25 -7.74
C VAL A 112 3.67 -7.36 -6.95
N ILE A 113 2.38 -7.59 -7.19
CA ILE A 113 1.61 -8.66 -6.53
C ILE A 113 2.23 -10.03 -6.81
N GLU A 114 2.53 -10.34 -8.08
CA GLU A 114 3.13 -11.63 -8.44
C GLU A 114 4.56 -11.76 -7.88
N PHE A 115 5.35 -10.68 -7.92
CA PHE A 115 6.69 -10.68 -7.34
C PHE A 115 6.69 -10.95 -5.83
N ALA A 116 5.72 -10.40 -5.10
CA ALA A 116 5.49 -10.68 -3.69
C ALA A 116 5.00 -12.12 -3.46
N ARG A 117 4.05 -12.60 -4.27
CA ARG A 117 3.51 -13.96 -4.18
C ARG A 117 4.60 -15.03 -4.32
N LEU A 118 5.54 -14.85 -5.26
CA LEU A 118 6.68 -15.75 -5.47
C LEU A 118 7.63 -15.82 -4.25
N ARG A 119 7.52 -14.89 -3.31
CA ARG A 119 8.30 -14.84 -2.07
C ARG A 119 7.49 -15.23 -0.82
N GLY A 120 6.22 -15.60 -0.99
CA GLY A 120 5.33 -15.85 0.13
C GLY A 120 4.88 -14.58 0.86
N ILE A 121 4.93 -13.42 0.18
CA ILE A 121 4.51 -12.13 0.72
C ILE A 121 3.13 -11.78 0.15
N ARG A 122 2.21 -11.49 1.06
CA ARG A 122 0.87 -10.97 0.78
C ARG A 122 0.95 -9.48 0.48
N VAL A 123 0.11 -8.98 -0.42
CA VAL A 123 0.00 -7.54 -0.70
C VAL A 123 -1.37 -7.07 -0.24
N ILE A 124 -1.40 -6.28 0.84
CA ILE A 124 -2.63 -5.69 1.38
C ILE A 124 -2.65 -4.24 0.92
N PRO A 125 -3.58 -3.82 0.05
CA PRO A 125 -3.71 -2.44 -0.35
C PRO A 125 -4.36 -1.63 0.78
N GLU A 126 -4.01 -0.36 0.82
CA GLU A 126 -4.69 0.66 1.60
C GLU A 126 -5.08 1.85 0.73
N PHE A 127 -6.35 2.23 0.87
CA PHE A 127 -6.92 3.45 0.34
C PHE A 127 -7.64 4.12 1.50
N ASP A 128 -6.94 5.03 2.17
CA ASP A 128 -7.40 5.65 3.41
C ASP A 128 -8.61 6.55 3.15
N THR A 129 -9.65 6.34 3.95
CA THR A 129 -10.90 7.09 3.92
C THR A 129 -11.52 7.15 5.33
N PRO A 130 -12.23 8.23 5.70
CA PRO A 130 -12.61 9.36 4.86
C PRO A 130 -11.60 10.52 4.87
N GLY A 131 -10.68 10.57 5.83
CA GLY A 131 -9.55 11.51 5.86
C GLY A 131 -8.49 11.14 4.82
N HIS A 132 -7.38 11.88 4.79
CA HIS A 132 -6.25 11.57 3.89
C HIS A 132 -6.64 11.49 2.40
N THR A 133 -7.65 12.27 1.99
CA THR A 133 -8.23 12.18 0.64
C THR A 133 -8.01 13.42 -0.22
N GLY A 134 -7.12 14.33 0.20
CA GLY A 134 -6.80 15.56 -0.54
C GLY A 134 -6.53 15.33 -2.03
N ALA A 135 -5.76 14.31 -2.43
CA ALA A 135 -5.45 14.00 -3.83
C ALA A 135 -6.61 13.35 -4.61
N TRP A 136 -7.71 13.00 -3.94
CA TRP A 136 -8.88 12.38 -4.55
C TRP A 136 -9.83 13.40 -5.22
N PHE A 137 -9.47 14.70 -5.19
CA PHE A 137 -10.23 15.81 -5.79
C PHE A 137 -10.60 15.62 -7.28
N ALA A 138 -9.92 14.68 -7.96
CA ALA A 138 -10.17 14.33 -9.35
C ALA A 138 -11.61 13.83 -9.60
N PHE A 139 -12.26 13.24 -8.59
CA PHE A 139 -13.70 12.96 -8.63
C PHE A 139 -14.46 14.21 -8.16
N GLN A 140 -15.16 14.85 -9.09
CA GLN A 140 -15.80 16.14 -8.84
C GLN A 140 -16.85 16.03 -7.72
N GLY A 141 -16.72 16.87 -6.69
CA GLY A 141 -17.66 16.94 -5.58
C GLY A 141 -17.45 15.87 -4.49
N LEU A 142 -16.40 15.03 -4.61
CA LEU A 142 -16.06 14.01 -3.62
C LEU A 142 -15.78 14.60 -2.25
N LEU A 143 -14.94 15.64 -2.20
CA LEU A 143 -14.44 16.21 -0.96
C LEU A 143 -15.44 17.21 -0.36
N SER A 144 -15.39 17.33 0.96
CA SER A 144 -16.20 18.28 1.73
C SER A 144 -15.76 19.72 1.44
N LEU A 145 -16.66 20.68 1.57
CA LEU A 145 -16.24 22.08 1.67
C LEU A 145 -15.73 22.33 3.08
N CYS A 146 -14.71 23.17 3.21
CA CYS A 146 -14.07 23.46 4.49
C CYS A 146 -13.95 24.98 4.65
N TYR A 147 -14.25 25.49 5.83
CA TYR A 147 -14.33 26.92 6.06
C TYR A 147 -13.37 27.35 7.17
N ASP A 148 -12.68 28.47 6.94
CA ASP A 148 -11.85 29.09 7.97
C ASP A 148 -12.71 29.70 9.10
N LYS A 149 -12.04 30.18 10.14
CA LYS A 149 -12.67 30.85 11.29
C LYS A 149 -13.54 32.07 10.95
N ASN A 150 -13.43 32.61 9.72
CA ASN A 150 -14.24 33.72 9.23
C ASN A 150 -15.38 33.24 8.31
N GLY A 151 -15.59 31.93 8.17
CA GLY A 151 -16.59 31.33 7.31
C GLY A 151 -16.22 31.35 5.82
N GLN A 152 -14.95 31.52 5.45
CA GLN A 152 -14.52 31.53 4.06
C GLN A 152 -14.00 30.16 3.64
N ASN A 153 -14.40 29.70 2.45
CA ASN A 153 -13.95 28.42 1.89
C ASN A 153 -12.53 28.53 1.32
N THR A 154 -11.55 28.63 2.21
CA THR A 154 -10.12 28.84 1.89
C THR A 154 -9.24 27.67 2.32
N ILE A 155 -9.79 26.73 3.10
CA ILE A 155 -9.09 25.53 3.57
C ILE A 155 -9.13 24.46 2.49
N LEU A 156 -7.96 23.87 2.20
CA LEU A 156 -7.88 22.74 1.28
C LEU A 156 -8.54 21.52 1.93
N SER A 157 -9.56 20.98 1.26
CA SER A 157 -10.27 19.83 1.78
C SER A 157 -9.43 18.57 1.73
N ASN A 158 -9.45 17.81 2.83
CA ASN A 158 -8.76 16.54 2.97
C ASN A 158 -9.68 15.37 3.35
N ILE A 159 -11.00 15.61 3.30
CA ILE A 159 -11.99 14.68 3.81
C ILE A 159 -13.17 14.51 2.85
N ILE A 160 -13.56 13.26 2.62
CA ILE A 160 -14.73 12.92 1.78
C ILE A 160 -16.01 13.50 2.40
N ASP A 161 -16.94 13.97 1.57
CA ASP A 161 -18.27 14.39 1.98
C ASP A 161 -19.22 13.18 2.09
N PRO A 162 -19.60 12.75 3.31
CA PRO A 162 -20.45 11.57 3.48
C PRO A 162 -21.93 11.85 3.18
N THR A 163 -22.32 13.11 2.98
CA THR A 163 -23.73 13.50 2.80
C THR A 163 -24.22 13.31 1.36
N LYS A 164 -23.30 13.15 0.40
CA LYS A 164 -23.61 12.99 -1.02
C LYS A 164 -23.72 11.52 -1.41
N SER A 165 -24.91 11.10 -1.87
CA SER A 165 -25.14 9.73 -2.35
C SER A 165 -24.20 9.32 -3.49
N ALA A 166 -23.85 10.24 -4.39
CA ALA A 166 -22.91 10.00 -5.49
C ALA A 166 -21.52 9.55 -5.01
N ASN A 167 -21.09 9.99 -3.82
CA ASN A 167 -19.80 9.59 -3.25
C ASN A 167 -19.82 8.13 -2.82
N TRP A 168 -20.94 7.65 -2.27
CA TRP A 168 -21.11 6.24 -1.92
C TRP A 168 -21.13 5.32 -3.16
N ASP A 169 -21.79 5.76 -4.24
CA ASP A 169 -21.76 5.04 -5.52
C ASP A 169 -20.34 4.98 -6.10
N PHE A 170 -19.59 6.08 -6.03
CA PHE A 170 -18.19 6.11 -6.43
C PHE A 170 -17.34 5.14 -5.58
N LEU A 171 -17.40 5.24 -4.25
CA LEU A 171 -16.62 4.40 -3.35
C LEU A 171 -16.92 2.91 -3.54
N LYS A 172 -18.20 2.53 -3.63
CA LYS A 172 -18.60 1.14 -3.89
C LYS A 172 -17.99 0.59 -5.17
N ASN A 173 -18.00 1.39 -6.23
CA ASN A 173 -17.47 1.02 -7.53
C ASN A 173 -15.94 0.99 -7.56
N PHE A 174 -15.30 1.95 -6.90
CA PHE A 174 -13.84 2.07 -6.79
C PHE A 174 -13.26 0.91 -5.98
N PHE A 175 -13.79 0.67 -4.77
CA PHE A 175 -13.37 -0.44 -3.93
C PHE A 175 -13.68 -1.79 -4.57
N GLY A 176 -14.79 -1.91 -5.31
CA GLY A 176 -15.09 -3.13 -6.08
C GLY A 176 -13.97 -3.47 -7.07
N GLU A 177 -13.48 -2.49 -7.83
CA GLU A 177 -12.33 -2.68 -8.74
C GLU A 177 -11.05 -3.03 -7.98
N ALA A 178 -10.76 -2.31 -6.88
CA ALA A 178 -9.54 -2.55 -6.10
C ALA A 178 -9.54 -3.97 -5.49
N LEU A 179 -10.66 -4.43 -4.94
CA LEU A 179 -10.83 -5.81 -4.46
C LEU A 179 -10.71 -6.85 -5.58
N ASP A 180 -11.11 -6.49 -6.80
CA ASP A 180 -10.91 -7.35 -7.97
C ASP A 180 -9.44 -7.44 -8.42
N LEU A 181 -8.62 -6.43 -8.11
CA LEU A 181 -7.19 -6.43 -8.43
C LEU A 181 -6.35 -7.08 -7.32
N PHE A 182 -6.60 -6.73 -6.07
CA PHE A 182 -5.87 -7.22 -4.90
C PHE A 182 -6.60 -8.41 -4.28
N LYS A 183 -6.04 -9.62 -4.47
CA LYS A 183 -6.67 -10.89 -4.08
C LYS A 183 -6.36 -11.35 -2.65
N ASP A 184 -5.82 -10.48 -1.80
CA ASP A 184 -5.61 -10.82 -0.39
C ASP A 184 -6.96 -10.88 0.35
N ASN A 185 -7.01 -11.65 1.45
CA ASN A 185 -8.22 -11.76 2.28
C ASN A 185 -8.50 -10.48 3.10
N TYR A 186 -7.56 -9.54 3.13
CA TYR A 186 -7.67 -8.29 3.87
C TYR A 186 -7.52 -7.10 2.92
N PHE A 187 -8.24 -6.03 3.25
CA PHE A 187 -8.21 -4.74 2.60
C PHE A 187 -8.21 -3.69 3.69
N HIS A 188 -7.30 -2.71 3.64
CA HIS A 188 -7.21 -1.67 4.66
C HIS A 188 -7.94 -0.41 4.16
N PHE A 189 -8.84 0.11 4.99
CA PHE A 189 -9.64 1.31 4.66
C PHE A 189 -9.11 2.58 5.33
N GLY A 190 -8.03 2.47 6.09
CA GLY A 190 -7.46 3.56 6.91
C GLY A 190 -8.42 3.96 8.02
N GLY A 191 -8.82 5.23 8.03
CA GLY A 191 -9.79 5.80 8.98
C GLY A 191 -9.14 6.55 10.14
N ASP A 192 -7.88 6.95 9.99
CA ASP A 192 -7.14 7.73 10.97
C ASP A 192 -7.30 9.25 10.80
N GLU A 193 -6.91 9.97 11.86
CA GLU A 193 -6.72 11.43 11.93
C GLU A 193 -7.87 12.35 11.46
N VAL A 194 -9.10 11.84 11.35
CA VAL A 194 -10.27 12.59 10.87
C VAL A 194 -10.63 13.81 11.74
N SER A 195 -10.25 13.83 13.03
CA SER A 195 -10.80 14.79 14.00
C SER A 195 -10.54 16.27 13.68
N SER A 196 -9.39 16.62 13.11
CA SER A 196 -9.10 18.00 12.68
C SER A 196 -9.97 18.42 11.50
N ASP A 197 -10.07 17.55 10.50
CA ASP A 197 -10.84 17.81 9.28
C ASP A 197 -12.35 17.88 9.57
N MET A 198 -12.85 17.15 10.57
CA MET A 198 -14.25 17.25 10.99
C MET A 198 -14.62 18.66 11.46
N ILE A 199 -13.74 19.34 12.20
CA ILE A 199 -14.01 20.67 12.74
C ILE A 199 -14.09 21.70 11.62
N GLU A 200 -13.13 21.67 10.70
CA GLU A 200 -12.99 22.66 9.64
C GLU A 200 -13.92 22.41 8.44
N CYS A 201 -14.40 21.17 8.26
CA CYS A 201 -15.19 20.78 7.10
C CYS A 201 -16.62 20.33 7.45
N TRP A 202 -16.79 19.31 8.29
CA TRP A 202 -18.12 18.74 8.56
C TRP A 202 -18.93 19.54 9.57
N TRP A 203 -18.25 20.22 10.51
CA TRP A 203 -18.88 21.03 11.57
C TRP A 203 -18.67 22.52 11.39
N ALA A 204 -18.08 22.94 10.27
CA ALA A 204 -17.98 24.34 9.91
C ALA A 204 -19.39 24.90 9.63
N THR A 205 -19.99 25.49 10.66
CA THR A 205 -21.27 26.22 10.63
C THR A 205 -21.05 27.71 10.51
#